data_AF-A0A0J5GDI2-F1
#
_entry.id   AF-A0A0J5GDI2-F1
#
_cell.length_a   1.000
_cell.length_b   1.000
_cell.length_c   1.000
_cell.angle_alpha   90.00
_cell.angle_beta   90.00
_cell.angle_gamma   90.00
#
_symmetry.space_group_name_H-M   'P 1'
#
loop_
_entity.id
_entity.type
_entity.pdbx_description
1 polymer ?
#
loop_
_entity_poly.entity_id
_entity_poly.type
_entity_poly.pdbx_seq_one_letter_code
_entity_poly.pdbx_strand_id
1 'polypeptide(L)'
;MSAPQRIWLARAAPAKPALGAACNGCGVCCAAAPCPLSKLLLRHRGGACPALQWQAAAARYHCGLLAAPTHYLRWLPAVAVPLFALLARRYLAIGAGCDSDTSAEPETTS
;
A
#
# COMPACT_ATOMS: atom_id res chain seq x y z
N MET A 1 11.19 17.50 7.36
CA MET A 1 9.92 17.66 6.61
C MET A 1 10.24 17.41 5.15
N SER A 2 9.64 16.38 4.53
CA SER A 2 9.86 16.09 3.10
C SER A 2 9.10 17.10 2.24
N ALA A 3 9.65 17.42 1.06
CA ALA A 3 8.96 18.27 0.09
C ALA A 3 7.61 17.66 -0.35
N PRO A 4 6.59 18.48 -0.64
CA PRO A 4 5.34 17.97 -1.21
C PRO A 4 5.61 17.29 -2.55
N GLN A 5 4.84 16.23 -2.83
CA GLN A 5 4.94 15.46 -4.06
C GLN A 5 3.54 15.16 -4.60
N ARG A 6 3.43 15.00 -5.91
CA ARG A 6 2.17 14.62 -6.56
C ARG A 6 2.04 13.11 -6.61
N ILE A 7 0.90 12.60 -6.16
CA ILE A 7 0.53 11.18 -6.22
C ILE A 7 -0.78 11.03 -6.98
N TRP A 8 -0.94 9.90 -7.67
CA TRP A 8 -2.15 9.59 -8.42
C TRP A 8 -2.94 8.51 -7.69
N LEU A 9 -4.17 8.86 -7.31
CA LEU A 9 -5.12 7.94 -6.68
C LEU A 9 -6.43 7.93 -7.46
N ALA A 10 -7.12 6.80 -7.42
CA ALA A 10 -8.45 6.66 -7.98
C ALA A 10 -9.41 7.58 -7.21
N ARG A 11 -10.25 8.33 -7.93
CA ARG A 11 -11.19 9.29 -7.33
C ARG A 11 -12.13 8.66 -6.31
N ALA A 12 -12.50 7.39 -6.51
CA ALA A 12 -13.39 6.66 -5.61
C ALA A 12 -12.67 6.06 -4.39
N ALA A 13 -11.36 6.24 -4.25
CA ALA A 13 -10.61 5.72 -3.11
C ALA A 13 -11.11 6.37 -1.81
N PRO A 14 -11.18 5.60 -0.70
CA PRO A 14 -11.62 6.16 0.56
C PRO A 14 -10.59 7.18 1.06
N ALA A 15 -11.07 8.17 1.80
CA ALA A 15 -10.21 9.10 2.50
C ALA A 15 -9.24 8.36 3.42
N LYS A 16 -8.06 8.95 3.65
CA LYS A 16 -7.08 8.37 4.57
C LYS A 16 -7.70 8.25 5.96
N PRO A 17 -7.59 7.08 6.63
CA PRO A 17 -8.12 6.91 7.97
C PRO A 17 -7.32 7.75 8.97
N ALA A 18 -7.92 8.04 10.11
CA ALA A 18 -7.22 8.70 11.21
C ALA A 18 -6.00 7.88 11.68
N LEU A 19 -5.02 8.55 12.28
CA LEU A 19 -3.88 7.89 12.91
C LEU A 19 -4.36 6.86 13.94
N GLY A 20 -3.75 5.68 13.94
CA GLY A 20 -4.15 4.55 14.78
C GLY A 20 -5.38 3.78 14.31
N ALA A 21 -6.18 4.28 13.37
CA ALA A 21 -7.32 3.55 12.83
C ALA A 21 -6.88 2.49 11.80
N ALA A 22 -7.69 1.45 11.61
CA ALA A 22 -7.39 0.34 10.70
C ALA A 22 -7.20 0.83 9.25
N CYS A 23 -6.22 0.24 8.55
CA CYS A 23 -6.01 0.51 7.14
C CYS A 23 -7.25 0.14 6.32
N ASN A 24 -7.85 1.15 5.68
CA ASN A 24 -9.05 1.01 4.83
C ASN A 24 -8.73 0.81 3.33
N GLY A 25 -7.44 0.83 2.96
CA GLY A 25 -7.04 0.78 1.55
C GLY A 25 -7.15 2.11 0.80
N CYS A 26 -6.94 3.26 1.46
CA CYS A 26 -6.90 4.57 0.79
C CYS A 26 -5.78 4.72 -0.26
N GLY A 27 -4.68 3.97 -0.12
CA GLY A 27 -3.55 4.00 -1.06
C GLY A 27 -2.58 5.19 -0.87
N VAL A 28 -2.89 6.19 -0.04
CA VAL A 28 -2.06 7.40 0.16
C VAL A 28 -0.61 7.09 0.54
N CYS A 29 -0.39 6.31 1.61
CA CYS A 29 0.97 5.99 2.06
C CYS A 29 1.74 5.14 1.03
N CYS A 30 1.06 4.17 0.41
CA CYS A 30 1.66 3.30 -0.60
C CYS A 30 2.01 4.03 -1.90
N ALA A 31 1.23 5.06 -2.27
CA ALA A 31 1.50 5.89 -3.44
C ALA A 31 2.60 6.92 -3.17
N ALA A 32 2.71 7.40 -1.92
CA ALA A 32 3.74 8.35 -1.52
C ALA A 32 5.14 7.71 -1.41
N ALA A 33 5.24 6.49 -0.89
CA ALA A 33 6.53 5.81 -0.76
C ALA A 33 6.39 4.27 -0.65
N PRO A 34 7.43 3.51 -1.06
CA PRO A 34 7.43 2.08 -0.85
C PRO A 34 7.63 1.70 0.62
N CYS A 35 6.85 0.72 1.09
CA CYS A 35 7.03 0.11 2.39
C CYS A 35 8.34 -0.72 2.48
N PRO A 36 8.80 -1.09 3.69
CA PRO A 36 10.02 -1.88 3.86
C PRO A 36 10.00 -3.20 3.07
N LEU A 37 8.84 -3.86 2.96
CA LEU A 37 8.70 -5.08 2.15
C LEU A 37 8.90 -4.79 0.66
N SER A 38 8.35 -3.70 0.12
CA SER A 38 8.56 -3.33 -1.29
C SER A 38 10.03 -3.03 -1.58
N LYS A 39 10.72 -2.33 -0.67
CA LYS A 39 12.16 -2.07 -0.77
C LYS A 39 12.99 -3.35 -0.76
N LEU A 40 12.65 -4.30 0.11
CA LEU A 40 13.39 -5.55 0.27
C LEU A 40 13.09 -6.56 -0.86
N LEU A 41 11.82 -6.75 -1.18
CA LEU A 41 11.34 -7.82 -2.05
C LEU A 41 11.24 -7.41 -3.52
N LEU A 42 10.84 -6.16 -3.78
CA LEU A 42 10.69 -5.63 -5.14
C LEU A 42 11.87 -4.75 -5.55
N ARG A 43 12.84 -4.53 -4.65
CA ARG A 43 14.00 -3.65 -4.85
C ARG A 43 13.61 -2.23 -5.27
N HIS A 44 12.39 -1.81 -4.94
CA HIS A 44 11.82 -0.52 -5.35
C HIS A 44 11.97 0.51 -4.22
N ARG A 45 12.73 1.58 -4.47
CA ARG A 45 13.19 2.51 -3.42
C ARG A 45 12.52 3.88 -3.42
N GLY A 46 11.74 4.25 -4.44
CA GLY A 46 11.07 5.55 -4.49
C GLY A 46 9.92 5.59 -5.49
N GLY A 47 8.93 6.42 -5.20
CA GLY A 47 7.67 6.49 -5.96
C GLY A 47 6.58 5.59 -5.39
N ALA A 48 5.50 5.42 -6.16
CA ALA A 48 4.38 4.58 -5.80
C ALA A 48 4.75 3.09 -5.79
N CYS A 49 4.31 2.38 -4.76
CA CYS A 49 4.60 0.95 -4.61
C CYS A 49 4.12 0.15 -5.85
N PRO A 50 4.98 -0.68 -6.47
CA PRO A 50 4.60 -1.47 -7.65
C PRO A 50 3.52 -2.51 -7.35
N ALA A 51 3.39 -2.91 -6.08
CA ALA A 51 2.35 -3.82 -5.63
C ALA A 51 1.05 -3.11 -5.25
N LEU A 52 0.93 -1.79 -5.41
CA LEU A 52 -0.32 -1.08 -5.15
C LEU A 52 -1.33 -1.37 -6.28
N GLN A 53 -2.40 -2.08 -5.95
CA GLN A 53 -3.42 -2.47 -6.92
C GLN A 53 -4.78 -1.86 -6.56
N TRP A 54 -5.45 -1.29 -7.55
CA TRP A 54 -6.80 -0.75 -7.40
C TRP A 54 -7.84 -1.87 -7.55
N GLN A 55 -8.74 -2.01 -6.57
CA GLN A 55 -9.87 -2.94 -6.62
C GLN A 55 -11.16 -2.15 -6.85
N ALA A 56 -11.54 -2.01 -8.12
CA ALA A 56 -12.72 -1.24 -8.53
C ALA A 56 -14.02 -1.70 -7.84
N ALA A 57 -14.21 -3.01 -7.68
CA ALA A 57 -15.41 -3.59 -7.07
C ALA A 57 -15.61 -3.18 -5.60
N ALA A 58 -14.53 -2.89 -4.87
CA ALA A 58 -14.57 -2.50 -3.46
C ALA A 58 -14.15 -1.04 -3.25
N ALA A 59 -13.96 -0.29 -4.35
CA ALA A 59 -13.46 1.09 -4.37
C ALA A 59 -12.25 1.34 -3.46
N ARG A 60 -11.32 0.39 -3.35
CA ARG A 60 -10.17 0.48 -2.44
C ARG A 60 -8.90 -0.09 -3.06
N TYR A 61 -7.77 0.28 -2.51
CA TYR A 61 -6.48 -0.30 -2.84
C TYR A 61 -6.16 -1.53 -2.00
N HIS A 62 -5.49 -2.50 -2.61
CA HIS A 62 -4.90 -3.64 -1.93
C HIS A 62 -3.42 -3.79 -2.25
N CYS A 63 -2.71 -4.48 -1.36
CA CYS A 63 -1.32 -4.84 -1.58
C CYS A 63 -1.28 -6.14 -2.40
N GLY A 64 -0.78 -6.05 -3.62
CA GLY A 64 -0.56 -7.18 -4.53
C GLY A 64 0.40 -8.22 -3.95
N LEU A 65 1.36 -7.82 -3.09
CA LEU A 65 2.20 -8.78 -2.35
C LEU A 65 1.39 -9.62 -1.36
N LEU A 66 0.25 -9.11 -0.85
CA LEU A 66 -0.62 -9.88 0.03
C LEU A 66 -1.66 -10.68 -0.74
N ALA A 67 -2.20 -10.12 -1.83
CA ALA A 67 -3.26 -10.76 -2.60
C ALA A 67 -2.73 -11.85 -3.56
N ALA A 68 -1.56 -11.62 -4.16
CA ALA A 68 -0.95 -12.51 -5.14
C ALA A 68 0.59 -12.48 -5.04
N PRO A 69 1.19 -12.92 -3.91
CA PRO A 69 2.64 -12.84 -3.71
C PRO A 69 3.44 -13.57 -4.79
N THR A 70 2.96 -14.69 -5.33
CA THR A 70 3.64 -15.45 -6.40
C THR A 70 3.79 -14.68 -7.70
N HIS A 71 2.92 -13.68 -7.95
CA HIS A 71 3.04 -12.80 -9.11
C HIS A 71 4.30 -11.91 -9.03
N TYR A 72 4.66 -11.50 -7.81
CA TYR A 72 5.80 -10.63 -7.53
C TYR A 72 7.05 -11.41 -7.13
N LEU A 73 6.87 -12.51 -6.41
CA LEU A 73 7.92 -13.38 -5.88
C LEU A 73 7.83 -14.75 -6.57
N ARG A 74 8.36 -14.84 -7.79
CA ARG A 74 8.33 -16.08 -8.59
C ARG A 74 9.03 -17.26 -7.93
N TRP A 75 9.95 -17.00 -6.99
CA TRP A 75 10.66 -18.01 -6.21
C TRP A 75 9.89 -18.48 -4.97
N LEU A 76 8.81 -17.81 -4.58
CA LEU A 76 8.03 -18.18 -3.41
C LEU A 76 7.16 -19.40 -3.73
N PRO A 77 7.31 -20.54 -3.03
CA PRO A 77 6.50 -21.71 -3.30
C PRO A 77 5.04 -21.45 -2.92
N ALA A 78 4.10 -21.98 -3.71
CA ALA A 78 2.66 -21.75 -3.53
C ALA A 78 2.15 -22.13 -2.12
N VAL A 79 2.76 -23.16 -1.52
CA VAL A 79 2.44 -23.61 -0.16
C VAL A 79 2.79 -22.58 0.93
N ALA A 80 3.75 -21.70 0.67
CA ALA A 80 4.19 -20.66 1.61
C ALA A 80 3.41 -19.35 1.48
N VAL A 81 2.59 -19.19 0.44
CA VAL A 81 1.78 -18.00 0.16
C VAL A 81 0.90 -17.56 1.35
N PRO A 82 0.06 -18.43 1.95
CA PRO A 82 -0.84 -17.99 3.02
C PRO A 82 -0.06 -17.54 4.26
N LEU A 83 1.02 -18.26 4.60
CA LEU A 83 1.89 -17.92 5.72
C LEU A 83 2.61 -16.58 5.47
N PHE A 84 3.15 -16.39 4.26
CA PHE A 84 3.77 -15.14 3.87
C PHE A 84 2.79 -13.96 3.98
N ALA A 85 1.58 -14.10 3.46
CA ALA A 85 0.56 -13.05 3.53
C ALA A 85 0.21 -12.70 4.98
N LEU A 86 0.07 -13.69 5.85
CA LEU A 86 -0.21 -13.47 7.27
C LEU A 86 0.94 -12.74 7.99
N LEU A 87 2.18 -13.19 7.78
CA LEU A 87 3.38 -12.56 8.35
C LEU A 87 3.58 -11.14 7.82
N ALA A 88 3.41 -10.92 6.51
CA ALA A 88 3.52 -9.60 5.90
C ALA A 88 2.45 -8.64 6.41
N ARG A 89 1.21 -9.09 6.61
CA ARG A 89 0.14 -8.28 7.23
C ARG A 89 0.49 -7.87 8.65
N ARG A 90 1.00 -8.81 9.45
CA ARG A 90 1.40 -8.56 10.84
C ARG A 90 2.61 -7.63 10.92
N TYR A 91 3.61 -7.83 10.06
CA TYR A 91 4.81 -6.99 10.00
C TYR A 91 4.49 -5.53 9.58
N LEU A 92 3.60 -5.36 8.60
CA LEU A 92 3.18 -4.03 8.14
C LEU A 92 2.00 -3.43 8.95
N ALA A 93 1.55 -4.11 10.01
CA ALA A 93 0.38 -3.70 10.79
C ALA A 93 -0.87 -3.38 9.92
N ILE A 94 -1.02 -4.03 8.76
CA ILE A 94 -2.11 -3.76 7.82
C ILE A 94 -3.43 -4.20 8.45
N GLY A 95 -4.27 -3.21 8.76
CA GLY A 95 -5.55 -3.40 9.44
C GLY A 95 -5.47 -3.29 10.97
N ALA A 96 -4.28 -3.08 11.55
CA ALA A 96 -4.11 -2.87 12.99
C ALA A 96 -4.01 -1.39 13.36
N GLY A 97 -3.38 -0.55 12.52
CA GLY A 97 -3.34 0.90 12.73
C GLY A 97 -2.57 1.63 11.65
N CYS A 98 -3.05 2.82 11.25
CA CYS A 98 -2.32 3.73 10.36
C CYS A 98 -1.22 4.45 11.16
N ASP A 99 0.03 4.22 10.78
CA ASP A 99 1.24 4.80 11.39
C ASP A 99 1.83 5.98 10.61
N SER A 100 1.19 6.35 9.49
CA SER A 100 1.70 7.36 8.56
C SER A 100 1.03 8.70 8.78
N ASP A 101 1.82 9.75 9.05
CA ASP A 101 1.37 11.15 9.15
C ASP A 101 1.14 11.83 7.78
N THR A 102 1.31 11.10 6.68
CA THR A 102 1.21 11.68 5.33
C THR A 102 -0.24 12.02 4.97
N SER A 103 -0.56 13.29 4.78
CA SER A 103 -1.85 13.74 4.26
C SER A 103 -1.81 13.89 2.74
N ALA A 104 -2.94 13.69 2.08
CA ALA A 104 -3.11 13.93 0.65
C ALA A 104 -4.28 14.90 0.45
N GLU A 105 -3.99 16.02 -0.20
CA GLU A 105 -4.97 17.04 -0.57
C GLU A 105 -5.19 16.94 -2.08
N PRO A 106 -6.44 17.02 -2.60
CA PRO A 106 -6.67 17.13 -4.03
C PRO A 106 -5.98 18.38 -4.59
N GLU A 107 -5.25 18.23 -5.69
CA GLU A 107 -4.69 19.36 -6.42
C GLU A 107 -5.85 20.17 -7.03
N THR A 108 -6.16 21.31 -6.42
CA THR A 108 -7.08 22.29 -6.96
C THR A 108 -6.39 23.01 -8.10
N THR A 109 -6.64 22.58 -9.33
CA THR A 109 -6.26 23.34 -10.52
C THR A 109 -7.10 24.64 -10.54
N SER A 110 -6.49 25.78 -10.20
CA SER A 110 -7.03 27.12 -10.50
C SER A 110 -6.79 27.46 -11.96
#